data_AF-A0A975WDL9-F1
#
_entry.id   AF-A0A975WDL9-F1
#
_cell.length_a   1.000
_cell.length_b   1.000
_cell.length_c   1.000
_cell.angle_alpha   90.00
_cell.angle_beta   90.00
_cell.angle_gamma   90.00
#
_symmetry.space_group_name_H-M   'P 1'
#
loop_
_entity.id
_entity.type
_entity.pdbx_description
1 polymer ?
#
loop_
_entity_poly.entity_id
_entity_poly.type
_entity_poly.pdbx_seq_one_letter_code
_entity_poly.pdbx_strand_id
1 'polypeptide(L)' 'MARRLFHCPSCAHRLRFGAPVCGNCFQPTPIWNRRLPYWLAALVIPLLGLIVVAS' A
#
# COMPACT_ATOMS: atom_id res chain seq x y z
N MET A 1 -13.95 -9.86 -10.75
CA MET A 1 -14.45 -8.54 -10.29
C MET A 1 -13.42 -7.95 -9.34
N ALA A 2 -12.71 -6.88 -9.71
CA ALA A 2 -11.69 -6.30 -8.81
C ALA A 2 -12.39 -5.56 -7.65
N ARG A 3 -12.37 -6.13 -6.44
CA ARG A 3 -12.85 -5.43 -5.24
C ARG A 3 -11.88 -4.28 -4.93
N ARG A 4 -12.38 -3.05 -4.93
CA ARG A 4 -11.65 -1.88 -4.44
C ARG A 4 -11.84 -1.84 -2.93
N LEU A 5 -10.82 -2.28 -2.17
CA LEU A 5 -10.87 -2.29 -0.70
C LEU A 5 -10.67 -0.90 -0.10
N PHE A 6 -10.04 0.02 -0.83
CA PHE A 6 -9.66 1.34 -0.32
C PHE A 6 -10.67 2.41 -0.69
N HIS A 7 -11.04 3.23 0.29
CA HIS A 7 -11.88 4.41 0.12
C HIS A 7 -11.16 5.65 0.63
N CYS A 8 -11.48 6.82 0.08
CA CYS A 8 -10.95 8.08 0.57
C CYS A 8 -11.65 8.45 1.90
N PRO A 9 -10.91 8.80 2.97
CA PRO A 9 -11.53 9.17 4.24
C PRO A 9 -12.33 10.48 4.16
N SER A 10 -11.98 11.40 3.25
CA SER A 10 -12.68 12.69 3.13
C SER A 10 -13.94 12.65 2.26
N CYS A 11 -14.00 11.80 1.25
CA CYS A 11 -15.10 11.83 0.26
C CYS A 11 -15.71 10.45 -0.04
N ALA A 12 -15.30 9.41 0.69
CA ALA A 12 -15.73 8.01 0.50
C ALA A 12 -15.52 7.45 -0.93
N HIS A 13 -14.80 8.16 -1.80
CA HIS A 13 -14.55 7.72 -3.17
C HIS A 13 -13.68 6.45 -3.20
N ARG A 14 -14.02 5.50 -4.06
CA ARG A 14 -13.29 4.23 -4.19
C ARG A 14 -11.94 4.46 -4.86
N LEU A 15 -10.88 4.31 -4.08
CA LEU A 15 -9.52 4.56 -4.50
C LEU A 15 -8.98 3.43 -5.39
N ARG A 16 -8.08 3.80 -6.28
CA ARG A 16 -7.26 2.86 -7.05
C ARG A 16 -6.03 2.54 -6.21
N PHE A 17 -5.70 1.25 -6.08
CA PHE A 17 -4.53 0.83 -5.32
C PHE A 17 -3.25 1.39 -5.95
N GLY A 18 -2.37 1.97 -5.13
CA GLY A 18 -1.16 2.66 -5.56
C GLY A 18 -1.35 4.11 -6.02
N ALA A 19 -2.59 4.64 -6.04
CA ALA A 19 -2.80 6.05 -6.37
C ALA A 19 -2.34 6.95 -5.20
N PRO A 20 -1.50 7.97 -5.43
CA PRO A 20 -1.03 8.88 -4.37
C PRO A 20 -2.10 9.89 -3.94
N VAL A 21 -3.03 10.22 -4.83
CA VAL A 21 -4.10 11.20 -4.61
C VAL A 21 -5.45 10.64 -5.03
N CYS A 22 -6.52 11.09 -4.38
CA CYS A 22 -7.89 10.76 -4.76
C CYS A 22 -8.28 11.47 -6.07
N GLY A 23 -8.84 10.75 -7.05
CA GLY A 23 -9.25 11.35 -8.32
C GLY A 23 -10.49 12.26 -8.25
N ASN A 24 -11.19 12.32 -7.11
CA ASN A 24 -12.39 13.14 -6.94
C ASN A 24 -12.13 14.41 -6.15
N CYS A 25 -11.46 14.29 -5.00
CA CYS A 25 -11.21 15.42 -4.10
C CYS A 25 -9.74 15.84 -4.03
N PHE A 26 -8.85 15.18 -4.79
CA PHE A 26 -7.41 15.44 -4.83
C PHE A 26 -6.68 15.35 -3.48
N GLN A 27 -7.36 14.85 -2.45
CA GLN A 27 -6.76 14.60 -1.13
C GLN A 27 -5.73 13.47 -1.19
N PRO A 28 -4.72 13.53 -0.31
CA PRO A 28 -3.75 12.45 -0.15
C PRO A 28 -4.44 11.14 0.23
N THR A 29 -4.12 10.06 -0.49
CA THR A 29 -4.64 8.72 -0.15
C THR A 29 -3.96 8.18 1.11
N PRO A 30 -4.64 7.32 1.89
CA PRO A 30 -4.06 6.70 3.07
C PRO A 30 -2.81 5.88 2.71
N ILE A 31 -1.85 5.81 3.63
CA ILE A 31 -0.55 5.16 3.45
C ILE A 31 -0.72 3.69 3.00
N TRP A 32 -1.73 3.00 3.52
CA TRP A 32 -2.11 1.64 3.13
C TRP A 32 -2.49 1.51 1.64
N ASN A 33 -3.06 2.54 1.01
CA ASN A 33 -3.37 2.57 -0.42
C ASN A 33 -2.15 2.95 -1.27
N ARG A 34 -1.16 3.65 -0.70
CA ARG A 34 0.00 4.21 -1.42
C ARG A 34 1.09 3.19 -1.76
N ARG A 35 0.94 1.94 -1.32
CA ARG A 35 1.95 0.87 -1.32
C ARG A 35 2.99 1.08 -0.21
N LEU A 36 3.02 0.14 0.73
CA LEU A 36 4.32 -0.39 1.14
C LEU A 36 4.99 -0.86 -0.17
N PRO A 37 6.16 -0.32 -0.55
CA PRO A 37 6.81 -0.73 -1.79
C PRO A 37 7.10 -2.24 -1.66
N TYR A 38 6.45 -3.02 -2.50
CA TYR A 38 6.64 -4.47 -2.62
C TYR A 38 8.12 -4.82 -2.83
N TRP A 39 8.91 -3.88 -3.37
CA TRP A 39 10.37 -3.93 -3.41
C TRP A 39 11.05 -3.93 -2.04
N LEU A 40 10.56 -3.17 -1.04
CA LEU A 40 11.09 -3.26 0.33
C LEU A 40 10.75 -4.62 0.96
N ALA A 41 9.56 -5.16 0.72
CA ALA A 41 9.23 -6.50 1.19
C ALA A 41 10.18 -7.56 0.58
N ALA A 42 10.52 -7.43 -0.70
CA ALA A 42 11.48 -8.29 -1.38
C ALA A 42 12.91 -8.23 -0.80
N LEU A 43 13.31 -7.11 -0.15
CA LEU A 43 14.59 -7.01 0.56
C LEU A 43 14.50 -7.47 2.02
N VAL A 44 13.38 -7.19 2.69
CA VAL A 44 13.20 -7.48 4.12
C VAL A 44 12.99 -8.98 4.37
N ILE A 45 12.26 -9.68 3.50
CA ILE A 45 12.00 -11.13 3.63
C ILE A 45 13.29 -11.97 3.61
N PRO A 46 14.20 -11.84 2.63
CA PRO A 46 15.44 -12.63 2.62
C PRO A 46 16.37 -12.24 3.77
N LEU A 47 16.40 -10.97 4.18
CA LEU A 47 17.20 -10.51 5.31
C LEU A 47 16.73 -11.16 6.63
N LEU A 48 15.41 -11.21 6.85
CA LEU A 48 14.80 -11.92 7.98
C LEU A 48 15.10 -13.42 7.95
N GLY A 49 15.02 -14.05 6.77
CA GLY A 49 15.38 -15.46 6.60
C GLY A 49 16.83 -15.74 6.98
N LEU A 50 17.75 -14.87 6.57
CA LEU A 50 19.16 -14.93 6.95
C LEU A 50 19.38 -14.79 8.45
N ILE A 51 18.70 -13.84 9.11
CA ILE A 51 18.80 -13.64 10.56
C ILE A 51 18.33 -14.89 11.31
N VAL A 52 17.17 -15.47 10.92
CA VAL A 52 16.63 -16.67 11.57
C VAL A 52 17.53 -17.89 11.38
N VAL A 53 18.14 -18.05 10.21
CA VAL A 53 19.08 -19.16 9.94
C VAL A 53 20.42 -18.99 10.67
N ALA A 54 20.85 -17.75 10.91
CA ALA A 54 22.09 -17.44 11.61
C ALA A 54 21.96 -17.39 13.14
N SER A 55 20.74 -17.56 13.68
CA SER A 55 20.42 -17.55 15.12
C SER A 55 20.49 -18.93 15.75
#